data_AF-S9S2Y4-F1
#
_entry.id   AF-S9S2Y4-F1
#
_cell.length_a   1.000
_cell.length_b   1.000
_cell.length_c   1.000
_cell.angle_alpha   90.00
_cell.angle_beta   90.00
_cell.angle_gamma   90.00
#
_symmetry.space_group_name_H-M   'P 1'
#
loop_
_entity.id
_entity.type
_entity.pdbx_description
1 polymer ?
#
loop_
_entity_poly.entity_id
_entity_poly.type
_entity_poly.pdbx_seq_one_letter_code
_entity_poly.pdbx_strand_id
1 'polypeptide(L)'
;MLAYAVFWILARKGPFTALRLCKIMAVLIIAKMTLPWIKDIPSCQIYFFIGGAVYLLITQGWAVNRLVHATGMAVLLAATAVLGNTLTEGKIHTITLILVTAALLLSFLALGKIIKSPRVSGCFCSLGNLTYSSYMIHFPLQIFVILALERLGINPEIYSHWATAVGFLLFLFLLSHASYVFFEHPVQNWLRSRLGRTMAPHPTGPDSSRAIAP
;
A
#
# COMPACT_ATOMS: atom_id res chain seq x y z
N MET A 1 -2.63 -6.33 -9.75
CA MET A 1 -3.90 -6.95 -10.21
C MET A 1 -4.15 -8.34 -9.60
N LEU A 2 -3.17 -9.26 -9.60
CA LEU A 2 -3.34 -10.60 -9.03
C LEU A 2 -3.72 -10.60 -7.53
N ALA A 3 -3.11 -9.73 -6.71
CA ALA A 3 -3.47 -9.59 -5.29
C ALA A 3 -4.93 -9.23 -5.06
N TYR A 4 -5.44 -8.26 -5.82
CA TYR A 4 -6.85 -7.88 -5.77
C TYR A 4 -7.79 -9.00 -6.22
N ALA A 5 -7.43 -9.74 -7.28
CA ALA A 5 -8.23 -10.88 -7.74
C ALA A 5 -8.33 -11.97 -6.67
N VAL A 6 -7.20 -12.35 -6.07
CA VAL A 6 -7.15 -13.33 -4.97
C VAL A 6 -7.96 -12.83 -3.76
N PHE A 7 -7.75 -11.58 -3.35
CA PHE A 7 -8.52 -10.97 -2.27
C PHE A 7 -10.03 -11.03 -2.53
N TRP A 8 -10.48 -10.66 -3.72
CA TRP A 8 -11.89 -10.63 -4.08
C TRP A 8 -12.51 -12.03 -4.13
N ILE A 9 -11.81 -13.02 -4.67
CA ILE A 9 -12.24 -14.43 -4.64
C ILE A 9 -12.39 -14.91 -3.18
N LEU A 10 -11.46 -14.53 -2.30
CA LEU A 10 -11.52 -14.87 -0.89
C LEU A 10 -12.64 -14.12 -0.16
N ALA A 11 -12.88 -12.86 -0.49
CA ALA A 11 -13.96 -12.04 0.07
C ALA A 11 -15.34 -12.64 -0.23
N ARG A 12 -15.53 -13.22 -1.42
CA ARG A 12 -16.78 -13.92 -1.78
C ARG A 12 -17.09 -15.13 -0.90
N LYS A 13 -16.08 -15.76 -0.30
CA LYS A 13 -16.23 -16.96 0.55
C LYS A 13 -16.60 -16.63 2.01
N GLY A 14 -16.84 -15.37 2.35
CA GLY A 14 -17.27 -14.93 3.68
C GLY A 14 -16.45 -13.75 4.22
N PRO A 15 -16.77 -13.25 5.43
CA PRO A 15 -16.05 -12.13 6.03
C PRO A 15 -14.60 -12.46 6.35
N PHE A 16 -13.75 -11.43 6.39
CA PHE A 16 -12.38 -11.56 6.87
C PHE A 16 -12.37 -11.47 8.40
N THR A 17 -12.03 -12.58 9.05
CA THR A 17 -11.74 -12.65 10.49
C THR A 17 -10.23 -12.76 10.70
N ALA A 18 -9.73 -12.37 11.88
CA ALA A 18 -8.31 -12.47 12.22
C ALA A 18 -7.77 -13.90 12.02
N LEU A 19 -8.51 -14.90 12.49
CA LEU A 19 -8.14 -16.32 12.32
C LEU A 19 -8.03 -16.71 10.84
N ARG A 20 -8.93 -16.21 9.99
CA ARG A 20 -8.91 -16.50 8.55
C ARG A 20 -7.71 -15.87 7.86
N LEU A 21 -7.34 -14.64 8.23
CA LEU A 21 -6.14 -13.99 7.73
C LEU A 21 -4.87 -14.74 8.15
N CYS A 22 -4.77 -15.17 9.42
CA CYS A 22 -3.63 -15.97 9.88
C CYS A 22 -3.48 -17.26 9.08
N LYS A 23 -4.59 -17.97 8.80
CA LYS A 23 -4.59 -19.18 7.95
C LYS A 23 -4.11 -18.88 6.53
N ILE A 24 -4.62 -17.81 5.91
CA ILE A 24 -4.19 -17.39 4.56
C ILE A 24 -2.69 -17.08 4.55
N MET A 25 -2.20 -16.30 5.51
CA MET A 25 -0.78 -15.96 5.62
C MET A 25 0.10 -17.20 5.82
N ALA A 26 -0.31 -18.15 6.67
CA ALA A 26 0.42 -19.40 6.87
C ALA A 26 0.52 -20.22 5.58
N VAL A 27 -0.59 -20.36 4.84
CA VAL A 27 -0.60 -21.05 3.53
C VAL A 27 0.34 -20.36 2.53
N LEU A 28 0.34 -19.03 2.48
CA LEU A 28 1.22 -18.28 1.57
C LEU A 28 2.70 -18.41 1.94
N ILE A 29 3.03 -18.47 3.23
CA ILE A 29 4.40 -18.71 3.70
C ILE A 29 4.85 -20.13 3.29
N ILE A 30 4.00 -21.14 3.49
CA ILE A 30 4.29 -22.52 3.06
C ILE A 30 4.44 -22.59 1.53
N ALA A 31 3.56 -21.94 0.78
CA ALA A 31 3.64 -21.87 -0.69
C ALA A 31 4.95 -21.22 -1.15
N LYS A 32 5.39 -20.14 -0.47
CA LYS A 32 6.69 -19.51 -0.75
C LYS A 32 7.87 -20.47 -0.54
N MET A 33 7.83 -21.28 0.52
CA MET A 33 8.92 -22.22 0.85
C MET A 33 8.95 -23.44 -0.08
N THR A 34 7.79 -23.89 -0.55
CA THR A 34 7.66 -25.11 -1.36
C THR A 34 7.75 -24.86 -2.87
N LEU A 35 7.42 -23.64 -3.34
CA LEU A 35 7.37 -23.28 -4.76
C LEU A 35 8.35 -22.12 -5.07
N PRO A 36 9.67 -22.38 -5.12
CA PRO A 36 10.68 -21.33 -5.26
C PRO A 36 10.57 -20.54 -6.58
N TRP A 37 10.06 -21.16 -7.64
CA TRP A 37 9.88 -20.57 -8.98
C TRP A 37 8.88 -19.41 -9.02
N ILE A 38 7.97 -19.35 -8.04
CA ILE A 38 6.93 -18.32 -7.95
C ILE A 38 6.99 -17.54 -6.64
N LYS A 39 8.10 -17.61 -5.89
CA LYS A 39 8.26 -17.05 -4.52
C LYS A 39 7.84 -15.58 -4.38
N ASP A 40 7.91 -14.79 -5.44
CA ASP A 40 7.57 -13.37 -5.44
C ASP A 40 6.05 -13.14 -5.39
N ILE A 41 5.26 -14.05 -5.97
CA ILE A 41 3.80 -13.97 -5.96
C ILE A 41 3.26 -14.13 -4.53
N PRO A 42 3.54 -15.20 -3.76
CA PRO A 42 3.13 -15.30 -2.37
C PRO A 42 3.69 -14.18 -1.50
N SER A 43 4.92 -13.71 -1.76
CA SER A 43 5.50 -12.59 -1.02
C SER A 43 4.66 -11.32 -1.16
N CYS A 44 4.28 -10.97 -2.40
CA CYS A 44 3.37 -9.85 -2.66
C CYS A 44 2.02 -10.00 -1.94
N GLN A 45 1.43 -11.21 -1.97
CA GLN A 45 0.16 -11.49 -1.28
C GLN A 45 0.30 -11.34 0.24
N ILE A 46 1.40 -11.82 0.82
CA ILE A 46 1.65 -11.70 2.27
C ILE A 46 1.67 -10.22 2.67
N TYR A 47 2.39 -9.36 1.95
CA TYR A 47 2.42 -7.92 2.24
C TYR A 47 1.04 -7.27 2.13
N PHE A 48 0.26 -7.66 1.12
CA PHE A 48 -1.12 -7.19 0.96
C PHE A 48 -2.00 -7.58 2.16
N PHE A 49 -1.96 -8.85 2.58
CA PHE A 49 -2.79 -9.33 3.70
C PHE A 49 -2.35 -8.80 5.06
N ILE A 50 -1.07 -8.45 5.25
CA ILE A 50 -0.60 -7.73 6.45
C ILE A 50 -1.32 -6.38 6.57
N GLY A 51 -1.46 -5.63 5.47
CA GLY A 51 -2.24 -4.39 5.45
C GLY A 51 -3.69 -4.61 5.85
N GLY A 52 -4.33 -5.66 5.32
CA GLY A 52 -5.69 -6.05 5.69
C GLY A 52 -5.83 -6.46 7.17
N ALA A 53 -4.84 -7.14 7.73
CA ALA A 53 -4.80 -7.50 9.14
C ALA A 53 -4.72 -6.25 10.02
N VAL A 54 -3.84 -5.31 9.70
CA VAL A 54 -3.74 -4.01 10.39
C VAL A 54 -5.07 -3.25 10.31
N TYR A 55 -5.72 -3.24 9.14
CA TYR A 55 -7.04 -2.62 8.97
C TYR A 55 -8.11 -3.23 9.89
N LEU A 56 -8.18 -4.56 9.99
CA LEU A 56 -9.14 -5.21 10.89
C LEU A 56 -8.90 -4.84 12.36
N LEU A 57 -7.63 -4.77 12.79
CA LEU A 57 -7.28 -4.33 14.14
C LEU A 57 -7.81 -2.91 14.42
N ILE A 58 -7.75 -2.01 13.44
CA ILE A 58 -8.31 -0.66 13.57
C ILE A 58 -9.83 -0.70 13.74
N THR A 59 -10.54 -1.42 12.85
CA THR A 59 -12.01 -1.45 12.85
C THR A 59 -12.58 -2.10 14.09
N GLN A 60 -11.79 -2.90 14.79
CA GLN A 60 -12.13 -3.49 16.09
C GLN A 60 -11.99 -2.51 17.28
N GLY A 61 -11.75 -1.22 17.01
CA GLY A 61 -11.79 -0.18 18.05
C GLY A 61 -10.54 -0.11 18.92
N TRP A 62 -9.36 -0.44 18.37
CA TRP A 62 -8.11 -0.35 19.11
C TRP A 62 -7.80 1.11 19.48
N ALA A 63 -7.68 1.36 20.79
CA ALA A 63 -7.42 2.69 21.33
C ALA A 63 -6.06 3.23 20.84
N VAL A 64 -5.92 4.56 20.75
CA VAL A 64 -4.68 5.21 20.30
C VAL A 64 -3.47 4.77 21.13
N ASN A 65 -3.61 4.65 22.46
CA ASN A 65 -2.52 4.17 23.33
C ASN A 65 -2.12 2.72 23.01
N ARG A 66 -3.09 1.86 22.65
CA ARG A 66 -2.82 0.48 22.21
C ARG A 66 -2.11 0.46 20.86
N LEU A 67 -2.47 1.36 19.93
CA LEU A 67 -1.79 1.51 18.65
C LEU A 67 -0.36 2.02 18.79
N VAL A 68 -0.12 2.98 19.68
CA VAL A 68 1.24 3.48 19.98
C VAL A 68 2.10 2.37 20.59
N HIS A 69 1.57 1.61 21.55
CA HIS A 69 2.29 0.44 22.10
C HIS A 69 2.53 -0.65 21.05
N ALA A 70 1.53 -0.94 20.20
CA ALA A 70 1.69 -1.90 19.11
C ALA A 70 2.73 -1.43 18.09
N THR A 71 2.79 -0.14 17.81
CA THR A 71 3.81 0.47 16.95
C THR A 71 5.20 0.31 17.54
N GLY A 72 5.38 0.68 18.81
CA GLY A 72 6.67 0.51 19.51
C GLY A 72 7.12 -0.95 19.54
N MET A 73 6.20 -1.87 19.82
CA MET A 73 6.46 -3.32 19.78
C MET A 73 6.85 -3.78 18.37
N ALA A 74 6.14 -3.34 17.33
CA ALA A 74 6.44 -3.73 15.96
C ALA A 74 7.78 -3.18 15.49
N VAL A 75 8.13 -1.94 15.84
CA VAL A 75 9.44 -1.35 15.54
C VAL A 75 10.55 -2.11 16.25
N LEU A 76 10.36 -2.46 17.53
CA LEU A 76 11.32 -3.26 18.28
C LEU A 76 11.53 -4.64 17.64
N LEU A 77 10.44 -5.33 17.28
CA LEU A 77 10.50 -6.62 16.60
C LEU A 77 11.14 -6.53 15.21
N ALA A 78 10.89 -5.45 14.47
CA ALA A 78 11.54 -5.19 13.19
C ALA A 78 13.04 -4.96 13.38
N ALA A 79 13.44 -4.16 14.38
CA ALA A 79 14.84 -3.91 14.69
C ALA A 79 15.58 -5.18 15.10
N THR A 80 14.99 -6.00 15.98
CA THR A 80 15.59 -7.29 16.37
C THR A 80 15.68 -8.26 15.19
N ALA A 81 14.68 -8.27 14.30
CA ALA A 81 14.71 -9.09 13.10
C ALA A 81 15.72 -8.61 12.05
N VAL A 82 15.97 -7.30 11.94
CA VAL A 82 17.03 -6.74 11.07
C VAL A 82 18.40 -7.12 11.62
N LEU A 83 18.61 -6.95 12.92
CA LEU A 83 19.86 -7.36 13.60
C LEU A 83 20.09 -8.87 13.47
N GLY A 84 19.05 -9.68 13.67
CA GLY A 84 19.12 -11.13 13.45
C GLY A 84 19.46 -11.49 12.01
N ASN A 85 18.94 -10.75 11.02
CA ASN A 85 19.25 -10.97 9.62
C ASN A 85 20.71 -10.61 9.25
N THR A 86 21.27 -9.55 9.85
CA THR A 86 22.69 -9.22 9.68
C THR A 86 23.61 -10.26 10.32
N LEU A 87 23.20 -10.85 11.44
CA LEU A 87 23.96 -11.90 12.13
C LEU A 87 23.83 -13.29 11.48
N THR A 88 22.82 -13.51 10.63
CA THR A 88 22.53 -14.81 9.99
C THR A 88 22.78 -14.82 8.48
N GLU A 89 23.57 -13.86 7.98
CA GLU A 89 23.91 -13.72 6.55
C GLU A 89 22.69 -13.65 5.62
N GLY A 90 21.61 -13.01 6.06
CA GLY A 90 20.44 -12.79 5.19
C GLY A 90 19.43 -13.95 5.13
N LYS A 91 19.62 -15.04 5.88
CA LYS A 91 18.70 -16.20 5.86
C LYS A 91 17.27 -15.88 6.30
N ILE A 92 17.07 -14.83 7.10
CA ILE A 92 15.78 -14.47 7.72
C ILE A 92 15.06 -13.33 6.95
N HIS A 93 15.44 -13.08 5.69
CA HIS A 93 14.97 -11.93 4.92
C HIS A 93 13.44 -11.76 4.87
N THR A 94 12.67 -12.86 4.80
CA THR A 94 11.20 -12.81 4.70
C THR A 94 10.53 -12.30 5.97
N ILE A 95 10.96 -12.81 7.14
CA ILE A 95 10.35 -12.44 8.42
C ILE A 95 10.72 -10.99 8.75
N THR A 96 11.96 -10.60 8.49
CA THR A 96 12.42 -9.22 8.64
C THR A 96 11.57 -8.27 7.80
N LEU A 97 11.33 -8.56 6.52
CA LEU A 97 10.48 -7.71 5.67
C LEU A 97 9.02 -7.65 6.14
N ILE A 98 8.45 -8.76 6.60
CA ILE A 98 7.09 -8.80 7.17
C ILE A 98 6.99 -7.89 8.39
N LEU A 99 7.94 -7.99 9.32
CA LEU A 99 7.94 -7.21 10.55
C LEU A 99 8.18 -5.73 10.28
N VAL A 100 9.13 -5.39 9.41
CA VAL A 100 9.38 -4.00 8.98
C VAL A 100 8.13 -3.42 8.33
N THR A 101 7.47 -4.16 7.44
CA THR A 101 6.24 -3.71 6.77
C THR A 101 5.12 -3.48 7.78
N ALA A 102 4.91 -4.40 8.72
CA ALA A 102 3.92 -4.25 9.77
C ALA A 102 4.21 -3.06 10.68
N ALA A 103 5.48 -2.86 11.05
CA ALA A 103 5.93 -1.74 11.88
C ALA A 103 5.69 -0.40 11.18
N LEU A 104 6.05 -0.29 9.89
CA LEU A 104 5.80 0.92 9.09
C LEU A 104 4.31 1.23 9.00
N LEU A 105 3.47 0.23 8.68
CA LEU A 105 2.03 0.43 8.57
C LEU A 105 1.40 0.89 9.91
N LEU A 106 1.80 0.27 11.02
CA LEU A 106 1.35 0.68 12.35
C LEU A 106 1.83 2.09 12.71
N SER A 107 3.05 2.44 12.32
CA SER A 107 3.62 3.78 12.54
C SER A 107 2.87 4.85 11.75
N PHE A 108 2.64 4.65 10.45
CA PHE A 108 1.85 5.56 9.61
C PHE A 108 0.42 5.70 10.13
N LEU A 109 -0.16 4.62 10.64
CA LEU A 109 -1.49 4.63 11.22
C LEU A 109 -1.55 5.41 12.54
N ALA A 110 -0.62 5.16 13.46
CA ALA A 110 -0.52 5.91 14.71
C ALA A 110 -0.34 7.40 14.42
N LEU A 111 0.52 7.73 13.45
CA LEU A 111 0.71 9.09 12.97
C LEU A 111 -0.58 9.70 12.40
N GLY A 112 -1.34 8.96 11.60
CA GLY A 112 -2.63 9.41 11.05
C GLY A 112 -3.70 9.66 12.11
N LYS A 113 -3.63 9.00 13.28
CA LYS A 113 -4.52 9.28 14.43
C LYS A 113 -4.08 10.51 15.23
N ILE A 114 -2.78 10.81 15.23
CA ILE A 114 -2.21 11.99 15.90
C ILE A 114 -2.39 13.25 15.05
N ILE A 115 -2.12 13.15 13.74
CA ILE A 115 -2.24 14.27 12.79
C ILE A 115 -3.72 14.47 12.46
N LYS A 116 -4.33 15.48 13.07
CA LYS A 116 -5.71 15.91 12.77
C LYS A 116 -5.82 16.98 11.67
N SER A 117 -4.68 17.50 11.19
CA SER A 117 -4.67 18.58 10.20
C SER A 117 -5.19 18.10 8.84
N PRO A 118 -6.28 18.69 8.31
CA PRO A 118 -6.86 18.29 7.02
C PRO A 118 -5.89 18.45 5.85
N ARG A 119 -5.02 19.46 5.88
CA ARG A 119 -4.04 19.71 4.81
C ARG A 119 -3.00 18.59 4.72
N VAL A 120 -2.50 18.14 5.87
CA VAL A 120 -1.48 17.09 5.94
C VAL A 120 -2.08 15.76 5.52
N SER A 121 -3.28 15.43 6.01
CA SER A 121 -4.02 14.23 5.60
C SER A 121 -4.31 14.23 4.10
N GLY A 122 -4.73 15.37 3.54
CA GLY A 122 -4.95 15.52 2.10
C GLY A 122 -3.68 15.31 1.27
N CYS A 123 -2.54 15.82 1.74
CA CYS A 123 -1.24 15.61 1.09
C CYS A 123 -0.87 14.12 1.04
N PHE A 124 -0.96 13.40 2.16
CA PHE A 124 -0.70 11.95 2.19
C PHE A 124 -1.65 11.15 1.29
N CYS A 125 -2.93 11.53 1.26
CA CYS A 125 -3.91 10.90 0.37
C CYS A 125 -3.56 11.14 -1.12
N SER A 126 -3.21 12.37 -1.48
CA SER A 126 -2.77 12.72 -2.82
C SER A 126 -1.49 11.97 -3.22
N LEU A 127 -0.54 11.84 -2.30
CA LEU A 127 0.73 11.16 -2.54
C LEU A 127 0.52 9.65 -2.76
N GLY A 128 -0.40 9.03 -2.03
CA GLY A 128 -0.82 7.64 -2.22
C GLY A 128 -1.49 7.41 -3.58
N ASN A 129 -2.36 8.33 -4.00
CA ASN A 129 -2.99 8.26 -5.33
C ASN A 129 -1.96 8.42 -6.45
N LEU A 130 -0.99 9.33 -6.27
CA LEU A 130 0.10 9.52 -7.22
C LEU A 130 0.96 8.27 -7.40
N THR A 131 1.18 7.51 -6.32
CA THR A 131 1.97 6.27 -6.39
C THR A 131 1.29 5.25 -7.30
N TYR A 132 -0.04 5.11 -7.22
CA TYR A 132 -0.78 4.23 -8.11
C TYR A 132 -0.63 4.61 -9.59
N SER A 133 -0.84 5.88 -9.93
CA SER A 133 -0.69 6.37 -11.30
C SER A 133 0.74 6.17 -11.82
N SER A 134 1.75 6.37 -10.97
CA SER A 134 3.15 6.15 -11.36
C SER A 134 3.44 4.70 -11.73
N TYR A 135 2.83 3.73 -11.04
CA TYR A 135 2.97 2.32 -11.38
C TYR A 135 2.39 1.97 -12.75
N MET A 136 1.37 2.68 -13.22
CA MET A 136 0.80 2.44 -14.54
C MET A 136 1.64 3.06 -15.66
N ILE A 137 2.24 4.22 -15.42
CA ILE A 137 2.87 5.03 -16.48
C ILE A 137 4.37 4.79 -16.60
N HIS A 138 5.07 4.45 -15.51
CA HIS A 138 6.54 4.37 -15.53
C HIS A 138 7.07 3.42 -16.60
N PHE A 139 6.46 2.24 -16.78
CA PHE A 139 6.96 1.25 -17.73
C PHE A 139 6.76 1.70 -19.19
N PRO A 140 5.55 2.10 -19.64
CA PRO A 140 5.38 2.71 -20.97
C PRO A 140 6.27 3.93 -21.20
N LEU A 141 6.38 4.79 -20.19
CA LEU A 141 7.19 6.00 -20.28
C LEU A 141 8.68 5.67 -20.44
N GLN A 142 9.18 4.67 -19.72
CA GLN A 142 10.57 4.24 -19.81
C GLN A 142 10.90 3.75 -21.24
N ILE A 143 10.03 2.95 -21.84
CA ILE A 143 10.21 2.51 -23.24
C ILE A 143 10.19 3.72 -24.19
N PHE A 144 9.23 4.63 -24.01
CA PHE A 144 9.13 5.83 -24.84
C PHE A 144 10.40 6.68 -24.77
N VAL A 145 10.92 6.93 -23.56
CA VAL A 145 12.14 7.72 -23.36
C VAL A 145 13.34 7.06 -24.02
N ILE A 146 13.51 5.74 -23.87
CA ILE A 146 14.62 4.99 -24.49
C ILE A 146 14.54 5.12 -26.02
N LEU A 147 13.38 4.86 -26.62
CA LEU A 147 13.20 4.95 -28.08
C LEU A 147 13.39 6.37 -28.61
N ALA A 148 12.95 7.39 -27.86
CA ALA A 148 13.13 8.78 -28.23
C ALA A 148 14.61 9.20 -28.22
N LEU A 149 15.35 8.81 -27.18
CA LEU A 149 16.77 9.13 -27.05
C LEU A 149 17.62 8.39 -28.09
N GLU A 150 17.29 7.13 -28.39
CA GLU A 150 17.91 6.36 -29.47
C GLU A 150 17.70 7.03 -30.83
N ARG A 151 16.49 7.51 -31.13
CA ARG A 151 16.18 8.21 -32.38
C ARG A 151 16.89 9.57 -32.50
N LEU A 152 17.21 10.20 -31.38
CA LEU A 152 18.01 11.43 -31.33
C LEU A 152 19.53 11.17 -31.40
N GLY A 153 19.95 9.91 -31.46
CA GLY A 153 21.37 9.54 -31.50
C GLY A 153 22.12 9.82 -30.19
N ILE A 154 21.39 9.94 -29.07
CA ILE A 154 21.99 10.23 -27.77
C ILE A 154 22.65 8.96 -27.23
N ASN A 155 23.88 9.10 -26.74
CA ASN A 155 24.64 7.97 -26.20
C ASN A 155 23.90 7.33 -25.00
N PRO A 156 23.69 5.99 -24.99
CA PRO A 156 23.10 5.26 -23.88
C PRO A 156 23.79 5.46 -22.51
N GLU A 157 25.04 5.92 -22.45
CA GLU A 157 25.73 6.24 -21.18
C GLU A 157 24.95 7.25 -20.32
N ILE A 158 24.12 8.09 -20.92
CA ILE A 158 23.28 9.05 -20.19
C ILE A 158 22.31 8.36 -19.21
N TYR A 159 21.92 7.11 -19.45
CA TYR A 159 21.00 6.35 -18.58
C TYR A 159 21.60 6.07 -17.20
N SER A 160 22.93 5.95 -17.12
CA SER A 160 23.65 5.69 -15.87
C SER A 160 23.91 6.96 -15.05
N HIS A 161 23.65 8.14 -15.63
CA HIS A 161 23.90 9.41 -14.97
C HIS A 161 22.78 9.73 -13.97
N TRP A 162 23.16 10.08 -12.73
CA TRP A 162 22.20 10.37 -11.65
C TRP A 162 21.21 11.49 -12.02
N ALA A 163 21.66 12.49 -12.78
CA ALA A 163 20.82 13.60 -13.22
C ALA A 163 19.69 13.13 -14.15
N THR A 164 19.97 12.14 -15.01
CA THR A 164 18.97 11.52 -15.89
C THR A 164 17.95 10.74 -15.09
N ALA A 165 18.39 9.99 -14.07
CA ALA A 165 17.49 9.27 -13.16
C ALA A 165 16.58 10.24 -12.39
N VAL A 166 17.11 11.32 -11.84
CA VAL A 166 16.32 12.35 -11.15
C VAL A 166 15.37 13.05 -12.12
N GLY A 167 15.84 13.44 -13.30
CA GLY A 167 15.00 14.06 -14.33
C GLY A 167 13.85 13.15 -14.77
N PHE A 168 14.13 11.87 -14.99
CA PHE A 168 13.12 10.87 -15.28
C PHE A 168 12.10 10.73 -14.15
N LEU A 169 12.53 10.66 -12.88
CA LEU A 169 11.63 10.56 -11.74
C LEU A 169 10.72 11.80 -11.61
N LEU A 170 11.27 13.00 -11.77
CA LEU A 170 10.47 14.23 -11.76
C LEU A 170 9.45 14.25 -12.90
N PHE A 171 9.87 13.89 -14.11
CA PHE A 171 9.00 13.81 -15.27
C PHE A 171 7.90 12.76 -15.08
N LEU A 172 8.25 11.58 -14.56
CA LEU A 172 7.33 10.52 -14.21
C LEU A 172 6.28 11.00 -13.21
N PHE A 173 6.68 11.64 -12.11
CA PHE A 173 5.72 12.12 -11.11
C PHE A 173 4.82 13.22 -11.67
N LEU A 174 5.35 14.12 -12.50
CA LEU A 174 4.55 15.15 -13.15
C LEU A 174 3.49 14.53 -14.08
N LEU A 175 3.88 13.57 -14.91
CA LEU A 175 2.98 12.89 -15.83
C LEU A 175 1.97 12.00 -15.09
N SER A 176 2.39 11.37 -14.00
CA SER A 176 1.51 10.60 -13.10
C SER A 176 0.46 11.49 -12.46
N HIS A 177 0.85 12.68 -12.00
CA HIS A 177 -0.08 13.65 -11.45
C HIS A 177 -1.06 14.15 -12.50
N ALA A 178 -0.59 14.46 -13.71
CA ALA A 178 -1.45 14.85 -14.82
C ALA A 178 -2.46 13.74 -15.18
N SER A 179 -2.00 12.50 -15.32
CA SER A 179 -2.87 11.34 -15.58
C SER A 179 -3.91 11.16 -14.47
N TYR A 180 -3.50 11.31 -13.21
CA TYR A 180 -4.42 11.21 -12.08
C TYR A 180 -5.53 12.27 -12.15
N VAL A 181 -5.18 13.53 -12.33
CA VAL A 181 -6.12 14.66 -12.31
C VAL A 181 -7.04 14.67 -13.53
N PHE A 182 -6.50 14.42 -14.72
CA PHE A 182 -7.25 14.56 -15.97
C PHE A 182 -7.94 13.28 -16.44
N PHE A 183 -7.48 12.11 -16.04
CA PHE A 183 -8.04 10.84 -16.51
C PHE A 183 -8.59 9.99 -15.36
N GLU A 184 -7.76 9.62 -14.38
CA GLU A 184 -8.19 8.65 -13.37
C GLU A 184 -9.29 9.20 -12.46
N HIS A 185 -9.14 10.43 -11.96
CA HIS A 185 -10.11 11.03 -11.06
C HIS A 185 -11.49 11.26 -11.71
N PRO A 186 -11.59 11.81 -12.94
CA PRO A 186 -12.87 11.90 -13.65
C PRO A 186 -13.52 10.55 -13.93
N VAL A 187 -12.73 9.56 -14.37
CA VAL A 187 -13.22 8.21 -14.66
C VAL A 187 -13.73 7.53 -13.39
N GLN A 188 -13.00 7.63 -12.26
CA GLN A 188 -13.45 7.10 -10.97
C GLN A 188 -14.78 7.73 -10.54
N ASN A 189 -14.93 9.05 -10.68
CA ASN A 189 -16.17 9.74 -10.32
C ASN A 189 -17.33 9.34 -11.25
N TRP A 190 -17.07 9.18 -12.54
CA TRP A 190 -18.05 8.66 -13.50
C TRP A 190 -18.49 7.24 -13.14
N LEU A 191 -17.56 6.31 -12.89
CA LEU A 191 -17.88 4.94 -12.48
C LEU A 191 -18.66 4.90 -11.17
N ARG A 192 -18.28 5.70 -10.16
CA ARG A 192 -19.03 5.80 -8.90
C ARG A 192 -20.45 6.33 -9.11
N SER A 193 -20.65 7.30 -10.00
CA SER A 193 -22.00 7.81 -10.31
C SER A 193 -22.89 6.77 -11.01
N ARG A 194 -22.30 5.87 -11.79
CA ARG A 194 -23.01 4.82 -12.55
C ARG A 194 -23.23 3.54 -11.74
N LEU A 195 -22.26 3.13 -10.93
CA LEU A 195 -22.27 1.87 -10.17
C LEU A 195 -22.60 2.06 -8.68
N GLY A 196 -22.49 3.28 -8.16
CA GLY A 196 -22.58 3.59 -6.73
C GLY A 196 -23.99 3.79 -6.17
N ARG A 197 -25.06 3.49 -6.90
CA ARG A 197 -26.43 3.48 -6.33
C ARG A 197 -26.72 2.27 -5.40
N THR A 198 -25.76 1.37 -5.19
CA THR A 198 -25.96 0.14 -4.39
C THR A 198 -25.06 0.01 -3.17
N MET A 199 -24.41 1.08 -2.72
CA MET A 199 -23.73 1.08 -1.42
C MET A 199 -24.39 2.13 -0.55
N ALA A 200 -25.35 1.68 0.27
CA ALA A 200 -25.94 2.49 1.32
C ALA A 200 -24.80 3.12 2.15
N PRO A 201 -24.93 4.37 2.58
CA PRO A 201 -23.94 5.01 3.43
C PRO A 201 -23.67 4.11 4.64
N HIS A 202 -22.41 3.77 4.89
CA HIS A 202 -22.02 3.24 6.18
C HIS A 202 -22.46 4.27 7.22
N PRO A 203 -23.25 3.90 8.24
CA PRO A 203 -23.65 4.85 9.27
C PRO A 203 -22.37 5.34 9.94
N THR A 204 -22.02 6.59 9.69
CA THR A 204 -21.18 7.35 10.60
C THR A 204 -21.96 7.47 11.90
N GLY A 205 -21.28 7.21 13.03
CA GLY A 205 -21.86 7.12 14.37
C GLY A 205 -22.68 8.34 14.84
N PRO A 206 -23.08 8.32 16.11
CA PRO A 206 -24.44 8.60 16.55
C PRO A 206 -24.84 10.06 16.31
N ASP A 207 -25.94 10.20 15.57
CA ASP A 207 -27.04 11.14 15.78
C ASP A 207 -26.68 12.46 16.49
N SER A 208 -26.13 13.42 15.74
CA SER A 208 -25.93 14.80 16.20
C SER A 208 -27.15 15.69 15.97
N SER A 209 -28.37 15.15 15.99
CA SER A 209 -29.57 15.92 15.64
C SER A 209 -30.75 15.86 16.62
N ARG A 210 -30.65 15.15 17.76
CA ARG A 210 -31.73 15.13 18.77
C ARG A 210 -31.22 15.12 20.21
N ALA A 211 -30.73 16.27 20.65
CA ALA A 211 -30.80 16.66 22.05
C ALA A 211 -30.84 18.19 22.13
N ILE A 212 -31.69 18.70 23.04
CA ILE A 212 -31.93 20.11 23.37
C ILE A 212 -32.94 20.76 22.39
N ALA A 213 -34.17 21.10 22.79
CA ALA A 213 -34.55 21.88 23.96
C ALA A 213 -36.03 21.60 24.38
N PRO A 214 -36.51 22.17 25.51
CA PRO A 214 -37.50 21.61 26.45
C PRO A 214 -38.95 21.56 25.96
#